data_AF-A0A259CJ10-F1
#
_entry.id   AF-A0A259CJ10-F1
#
_cell.length_a   1.000
_cell.length_b   1.000
_cell.length_c   1.000
_cell.angle_alpha   90.00
_cell.angle_beta   90.00
_cell.angle_gamma   90.00
#
_symmetry.space_group_name_H-M   'P 1'
#
loop_
_entity.id
_entity.type
_entity.pdbx_description
1 polymer ?
#
loop_
_entity_poly.entity_id
_entity_poly.type
_entity_poly.pdbx_seq_one_letter_code
_entity_poly.pdbx_strand_id
1 'polypeptide(L)'
;GYADIVRDRSILRRLIEVSDSIVNSAFVPEGRTVRTLLDEAESRILQIGEEGSRKADYLEIEPLLRTVVARIDELYNRQGGSDITGIATGFIDLDKQTSGLQKGDLVIVAGRPSMGKAQPLDAKVKTVDGWKLMGDLRFGDRLASVDGRHSMVTGIYPQGVKQIYKVTFSDGREAECCDEHLWRVMYRDWDAPRVINTARLMEMLSCVRYKNRLWIDPVSGDFGHSNALPINPWVLGALLGDGTLALSHGSVMFSTKSQELIERMNALAGHEMELVHANAYDWRLVSKTRIAANGQRQSVPTNYFRSALQDLGVLGCRSFDKYIPATYLEANKTSRLALFQGLMDTDGWIEKWGSIRFCTASKQLSEDVASLARSLGGFCSIAQKQTS
;
A
#
# COMPACT_ATOMS: atom_id res chain seq x y z
N GLY A 1 29.54 23.16 50.80
CA GLY A 1 30.06 24.49 51.20
C GLY A 1 29.00 25.28 51.94
N TYR A 2 29.35 26.42 52.55
CA TYR A 2 28.39 27.25 53.31
C TYR A 2 27.13 27.63 52.49
N ALA A 3 27.27 27.78 51.17
CA ALA A 3 26.17 28.01 50.23
C ALA A 3 25.15 26.85 50.17
N ASP A 4 25.60 25.59 50.29
CA ASP A 4 24.70 24.42 50.28
C ASP A 4 23.84 24.39 51.54
N ILE A 5 24.42 24.72 52.69
CA ILE A 5 23.69 24.79 53.98
C ILE A 5 22.61 25.89 53.94
N VAL A 6 22.91 27.04 53.30
CA VAL A 6 21.93 28.11 53.12
C VAL A 6 20.82 27.68 52.16
N ARG A 7 21.16 26.98 51.07
CA ARG A 7 20.20 26.44 50.11
C ARG A 7 19.26 25.42 50.75
N ASP A 8 19.79 24.44 51.46
CA ASP A 8 18.99 23.40 52.13
C ASP A 8 18.03 24.01 53.15
N ARG A 9 18.50 24.99 53.93
CA ARG A 9 17.65 25.72 54.88
C ARG A 9 16.58 26.57 54.19
N SER A 10 16.85 27.13 53.01
CA SER A 10 15.87 27.86 52.21
C SER A 10 14.77 26.93 51.70
N ILE A 11 15.13 25.75 51.20
CA ILE A 11 14.19 24.72 50.72
C ILE A 11 13.28 24.26 51.87
N LEU A 12 13.84 24.02 53.06
CA LEU A 12 13.06 23.64 54.25
C LEU A 12 12.05 24.71 54.64
N ARG A 13 12.41 26.00 54.60
CA ARG A 13 11.46 27.11 54.88
C ARG A 13 10.34 27.17 53.86
N ARG A 14 10.67 27.00 52.58
CA ARG A 14 9.68 26.99 51.48
C ARG A 14 8.70 25.83 51.64
N LEU A 15 9.20 24.65 52.01
CA LEU A 15 8.37 23.48 52.27
C LEU A 15 7.38 23.71 53.41
N ILE A 16 7.82 24.39 54.47
CA ILE A 16 6.96 24.77 55.59
C ILE A 16 5.86 25.74 55.12
N GLU A 17 6.20 26.80 54.38
CA GLU A 17 5.23 27.77 53.85
C GLU A 17 4.17 27.11 52.93
N VAL A 18 4.60 26.24 52.03
CA VAL A 18 3.70 25.53 51.11
C VAL A 18 2.79 24.58 51.88
N SER A 19 3.34 23.84 52.85
CA SER A 19 2.56 22.93 53.70
C SER A 19 1.49 23.68 54.49
N ASP A 20 1.82 24.85 55.04
CA ASP A 20 0.87 25.69 55.78
C ASP A 20 -0.25 26.22 54.88
N SER A 21 0.07 26.59 53.63
CA SER A 21 -0.94 26.99 52.65
C SER A 21 -1.86 25.83 52.22
N ILE A 22 -1.32 24.62 52.08
CA ILE A 22 -2.10 23.41 51.78
C ILE A 22 -3.04 23.10 52.94
N VAL A 23 -2.54 23.16 54.19
CA VAL A 23 -3.35 22.96 55.40
C VAL A 23 -4.50 23.98 55.45
N ASN A 24 -4.22 25.26 55.25
CA ASN A 24 -5.25 26.31 55.24
C ASN A 24 -6.31 26.08 54.15
N SER A 25 -5.89 25.68 52.95
CA SER A 25 -6.81 25.39 51.83
C SER A 25 -7.68 24.16 52.07
N ALA A 26 -7.19 23.19 52.86
CA ALA A 26 -7.97 22.02 53.28
C ALA A 26 -8.98 22.36 54.39
N PHE A 27 -8.65 23.28 55.30
CA PHE A 27 -9.54 23.74 56.36
C PHE A 27 -10.65 24.68 55.86
N VAL A 28 -10.36 25.51 54.85
CA VAL A 28 -11.34 26.45 54.27
C VAL A 28 -11.37 26.26 52.74
N PRO A 29 -12.16 25.30 52.23
CA PRO A 29 -12.17 24.96 50.80
C PRO A 29 -12.78 26.03 49.87
N GLU A 30 -13.50 27.03 50.39
CA GLU A 30 -14.15 28.12 49.62
C GLU A 30 -14.95 27.64 48.40
N GLY A 31 -15.59 26.46 48.48
CA GLY A 31 -16.38 25.88 47.38
C GLY A 31 -15.56 25.14 46.30
N ARG A 32 -14.24 24.98 46.47
CA ARG A 32 -13.39 24.17 45.60
C ARG A 32 -13.60 22.67 45.84
N THR A 33 -13.45 21.87 44.79
CA THR A 33 -13.59 20.41 44.90
C THR A 33 -12.33 19.78 45.50
N VAL A 34 -12.47 18.63 46.16
CA VAL A 34 -11.34 17.88 46.74
C VAL A 34 -10.27 17.56 45.70
N ARG A 35 -10.66 17.26 44.45
CA ARG A 35 -9.73 16.95 43.36
C ARG A 35 -8.88 18.18 42.99
N THR A 36 -9.50 19.34 42.89
CA THR A 36 -8.80 20.60 42.61
C THR A 36 -7.79 20.96 43.70
N LEU A 37 -8.15 20.74 44.98
CA LEU A 37 -7.24 20.99 46.10
C LEU A 37 -6.04 20.03 46.12
N LEU A 38 -6.25 18.76 45.73
CA LEU A 38 -5.17 17.78 45.58
C LEU A 38 -4.22 18.16 44.43
N ASP A 39 -4.76 18.53 43.27
CA ASP A 39 -3.98 18.94 42.10
C ASP A 39 -3.13 20.20 42.40
N GLU A 40 -3.69 21.18 43.12
CA GLU A 40 -2.96 22.38 43.55
C GLU A 40 -1.85 22.06 44.56
N ALA A 41 -2.09 21.16 45.50
CA ALA A 41 -1.09 20.74 46.48
C ALA A 41 0.08 20.01 45.80
N GLU A 42 -0.21 19.11 44.87
CA GLU A 42 0.80 18.37 44.10
C GLU A 42 1.67 19.33 43.28
N SER A 43 1.05 20.27 42.56
CA SER A 43 1.76 21.27 41.76
C SER A 43 2.74 22.12 42.59
N ARG A 44 2.31 22.57 43.77
CA ARG A 44 3.16 23.41 44.66
C ARG A 44 4.32 22.64 45.27
N ILE A 45 4.13 21.37 45.62
CA ILE A 45 5.22 20.51 46.12
C ILE A 45 6.23 20.23 45.00
N LEU A 46 5.75 19.95 43.78
CA LEU A 46 6.62 19.68 42.63
C LEU A 46 7.54 20.86 42.29
N GLN A 47 7.02 22.09 42.39
CA GLN A 47 7.76 23.33 42.12
C GLN A 47 8.99 23.50 43.04
N ILE A 48 8.92 23.04 44.30
CA ILE A 48 10.05 23.05 45.23
C ILE A 48 11.16 22.10 44.74
N GLY A 49 10.79 20.96 44.16
CA GLY A 49 11.71 19.98 43.60
C GLY A 49 12.47 20.49 42.37
N GLU A 50 11.79 21.23 41.49
CA GLU A 50 12.41 21.80 40.28
C GLU A 50 13.46 22.87 40.58
N GLU A 51 13.22 23.74 41.57
CA GLU A 51 14.20 24.74 42.01
C GLU A 51 15.40 24.10 42.73
N GLY A 52 15.18 22.99 43.44
CA GLY A 52 16.23 22.15 44.05
C GLY A 52 17.11 21.43 43.02
N SER A 53 16.62 21.17 41.81
CA SER A 53 17.33 20.39 40.79
C SER A 53 18.17 21.22 39.81
N ARG A 54 18.17 22.57 39.88
CA ARG A 54 19.05 23.40 39.04
C ARG A 54 20.52 23.30 39.49
N LYS A 55 21.19 22.21 39.11
CA LYS A 55 22.64 22.20 38.89
C LYS A 55 22.88 22.94 37.58
N ALA A 56 23.06 24.26 37.65
CA ALA A 56 23.62 24.99 36.54
C ALA A 56 25.15 24.88 36.65
N ASP A 57 25.74 23.97 35.88
CA ASP A 57 27.18 23.99 35.65
C ASP A 57 27.49 25.31 34.90
N TYR A 58 28.21 26.23 35.55
CA TYR A 58 28.70 27.44 34.91
C TYR A 58 29.81 27.05 33.93
N LEU A 59 29.58 27.25 32.63
CA LEU A 59 30.57 27.04 31.57
C LEU A 59 31.19 28.38 31.16
N GLU A 60 32.50 28.42 30.95
CA GLU A 60 33.21 29.61 30.44
C GLU A 60 32.81 29.92 28.98
N ILE A 61 32.68 31.22 28.64
CA ILE A 61 32.20 31.68 27.32
C ILE A 61 33.21 31.41 26.20
N GLU A 62 34.52 31.52 26.49
CA GLU A 62 35.57 31.38 25.47
C GLU A 62 35.59 29.99 24.80
N PRO A 63 35.59 28.85 25.54
CA PRO A 63 35.53 27.54 24.90
C PRO A 63 34.22 27.31 24.12
N LEU A 64 33.09 27.84 24.60
CA LEU A 64 31.80 27.77 23.91
C LEU A 64 31.83 28.48 22.55
N LEU A 65 32.40 29.69 22.48
CA LEU A 65 32.53 30.45 21.25
C LEU A 65 33.36 29.72 20.20
N ARG A 66 34.46 29.07 20.61
CA ARG A 66 35.30 28.28 19.69
C ARG A 66 34.51 27.11 19.09
N THR A 67 33.69 26.43 19.90
CA THR A 67 32.82 25.34 19.41
C THR A 67 31.77 25.83 18.43
N VAL A 68 31.13 26.98 18.71
CA VAL A 68 30.10 27.56 17.84
C VAL A 68 30.70 28.00 16.49
N VAL A 69 31.84 28.68 16.50
CA VAL A 69 32.51 29.12 15.25
C VAL A 69 32.95 27.92 14.41
N ALA A 70 33.55 26.90 15.03
CA ALA A 70 33.91 25.67 14.33
C ALA A 70 32.69 24.98 13.70
N ARG A 71 31.54 25.01 14.39
CA ARG A 71 30.29 24.44 13.86
C ARG A 71 29.74 25.23 12.67
N ILE A 72 29.82 26.57 12.71
CA ILE A 72 29.42 27.42 11.57
C ILE A 72 30.29 27.13 10.36
N ASP A 73 31.60 26.99 10.54
CA ASP A 73 32.54 26.72 9.46
C ASP A 73 32.32 25.31 8.85
N GLU A 74 32.01 24.31 9.68
CA GLU A 74 31.61 22.98 9.20
C GLU A 74 30.33 23.03 8.34
N LEU A 75 29.34 23.82 8.76
CA LEU A 75 28.07 23.96 8.04
C LEU A 75 28.24 24.72 6.72
N TYR A 76 29.12 25.74 6.69
CA TYR A 76 29.40 26.51 5.48
C TYR A 76 30.17 25.69 4.43
N ASN A 77 31.11 24.84 4.85
CA ASN A 77 31.95 24.06 3.96
C ASN A 77 31.32 22.73 3.47
N ARG A 78 30.08 22.42 3.89
CA ARG A 78 29.34 21.24 3.42
C ARG A 78 28.92 21.43 1.96
N GLN A 79 29.68 20.83 1.04
CA GLN A 79 29.32 20.76 -0.37
C GLN A 79 28.18 19.75 -0.59
N GLY A 80 26.94 20.25 -0.61
CA GLY A 80 25.73 19.48 -0.90
C GLY A 80 24.51 20.23 -0.39
N GLY A 81 23.78 20.91 -1.28
CA GLY A 81 22.77 21.92 -0.95
C GLY A 81 21.45 21.39 -0.37
N SER A 82 21.52 20.62 0.72
CA SER A 82 20.35 20.38 1.58
C SER A 82 20.34 21.40 2.72
N ASP A 83 19.32 22.24 2.78
CA ASP A 83 19.06 23.22 3.88
C ASP A 83 18.82 22.58 5.27
N ILE A 84 19.05 21.27 5.39
CA ILE A 84 18.76 20.46 6.57
C ILE A 84 20.06 20.27 7.34
N THR A 85 20.14 20.88 8.53
CA THR A 85 21.29 20.82 9.43
C THR A 85 21.19 19.66 10.44
N GLY A 86 19.96 19.17 10.68
CA GLY A 86 19.62 18.07 11.60
C GLY A 86 19.19 16.77 10.90
N ILE A 87 18.47 15.91 11.62
CA ILE A 87 17.90 14.68 11.06
C ILE A 87 16.63 15.01 10.27
N ALA A 88 16.60 14.70 8.98
CA ALA A 88 15.42 14.94 8.14
C ALA A 88 14.21 14.11 8.60
N THR A 89 13.04 14.75 8.66
CA THR A 89 11.77 14.11 9.02
C THR A 89 11.12 13.39 7.84
N GLY A 90 11.50 13.76 6.60
CA GLY A 90 10.89 13.24 5.37
C GLY A 90 9.64 14.03 4.92
N PHE A 91 9.20 15.01 5.71
CA PHE A 91 8.18 15.99 5.34
C PHE A 91 8.85 17.29 4.92
N ILE A 92 8.77 17.63 3.63
CA ILE A 92 9.50 18.78 3.06
C ILE A 92 9.17 20.08 3.77
N ASP A 93 7.89 20.32 4.03
CA ASP A 93 7.44 21.57 4.63
C ASP A 93 7.91 21.70 6.08
N LEU A 94 7.98 20.57 6.81
CA LEU A 94 8.49 20.52 8.17
C LEU A 94 10.00 20.72 8.19
N ASP A 95 10.73 19.98 7.35
CA ASP A 95 12.19 20.07 7.25
C ASP A 95 12.66 21.47 6.81
N LYS A 96 11.88 22.16 5.97
CA LYS A 96 12.14 23.55 5.58
C LYS A 96 11.97 24.52 6.75
N GLN A 97 11.05 24.25 7.67
CA GLN A 97 10.79 25.11 8.83
C GLN A 97 11.73 24.83 10.00
N THR A 98 12.17 23.58 10.16
CA THR A 98 12.98 23.15 11.31
C THR A 98 14.46 22.95 10.97
N SER A 99 14.82 22.93 9.68
CA SER A 99 16.13 22.45 9.20
C SER A 99 16.46 21.03 9.68
N GLY A 100 15.44 20.20 9.90
CA GLY A 100 15.55 18.86 10.46
C GLY A 100 15.62 18.85 11.99
N LEU A 101 15.43 17.67 12.59
CA LEU A 101 15.42 17.49 14.04
C LEU A 101 16.83 17.62 14.62
N GLN A 102 16.99 18.50 15.60
CA GLN A 102 18.27 18.77 16.27
C GLN A 102 18.36 18.03 17.60
N LYS A 103 19.60 17.79 18.04
CA LYS A 103 19.87 17.19 19.33
C LYS A 103 19.46 18.17 20.44
N GLY A 104 18.51 17.75 21.28
CA GLY A 104 17.99 18.56 22.39
C GLY A 104 16.59 19.15 22.15
N ASP A 105 16.02 18.97 20.96
CA ASP A 105 14.66 19.42 20.66
C ASP A 105 13.62 18.64 21.48
N LEU A 106 12.70 19.35 22.15
CA LEU A 106 11.45 18.78 22.65
C LEU A 106 10.44 18.77 21.51
N VAL A 107 10.27 17.62 20.86
CA VAL A 107 9.35 17.46 19.73
C VAL A 107 8.01 16.92 20.23
N ILE A 108 6.98 17.77 20.23
CA ILE A 108 5.60 17.38 20.56
C ILE A 108 4.80 17.25 19.26
N VAL A 109 4.40 16.02 18.92
CA VAL A 109 3.60 15.75 17.73
C VAL A 109 2.11 15.78 18.08
N ALA A 110 1.49 16.94 17.89
CA ALA A 110 0.05 17.12 18.03
C ALA A 110 -0.62 17.09 16.64
N GLY A 111 -0.80 15.89 16.08
CA GLY A 111 -1.54 15.72 14.84
C GLY A 111 -3.02 16.02 15.06
N ARG A 112 -3.58 17.04 14.39
CA ARG A 112 -5.03 17.23 14.37
C ARG A 112 -5.66 15.99 13.72
N PRO A 113 -6.51 15.22 14.42
CA PRO A 113 -7.25 14.15 13.78
C PRO A 113 -8.08 14.74 12.62
N SER A 114 -8.25 13.93 11.56
CA SER A 114 -9.15 14.24 10.44
C SER A 114 -8.64 15.20 9.34
N MET A 115 -7.33 15.47 9.23
CA MET A 115 -6.76 16.23 8.09
C MET A 115 -6.04 15.30 7.10
N GLY A 116 -5.98 15.68 5.81
CA GLY A 116 -5.22 14.97 4.77
C GLY A 116 -5.76 13.61 4.32
N LYS A 117 -6.94 13.19 4.79
CA LYS A 117 -7.53 11.86 4.53
C LYS A 117 -8.85 11.90 3.74
N ALA A 118 -9.26 13.07 3.27
CA ALA A 118 -10.54 13.24 2.59
C ALA A 118 -10.50 12.61 1.18
N GLN A 119 -11.58 11.90 0.85
CA GLN A 119 -11.82 11.24 -0.42
C GLN A 119 -13.31 11.40 -0.79
N PRO A 120 -13.68 11.47 -2.08
CA PRO A 120 -15.07 11.43 -2.51
C PRO A 120 -15.79 10.18 -1.99
N LEU A 121 -17.09 10.27 -1.70
CA LEU A 121 -17.85 9.16 -1.11
C LEU A 121 -18.03 7.99 -2.09
N ASP A 122 -17.97 8.27 -3.39
CA ASP A 122 -18.02 7.33 -4.50
C ASP A 122 -16.63 6.79 -4.91
N ALA A 123 -15.55 7.29 -4.30
CA ALA A 123 -14.22 6.76 -4.54
C ALA A 123 -14.15 5.28 -4.12
N LYS A 124 -13.60 4.44 -5.00
CA LYS A 124 -13.43 3.01 -4.72
C LYS A 124 -12.22 2.78 -3.84
N VAL A 125 -12.43 2.13 -2.70
CA VAL A 125 -11.40 1.71 -1.76
C VAL A 125 -11.26 0.19 -1.81
N LYS A 126 -10.03 -0.29 -1.95
CA LYS A 126 -9.74 -1.71 -1.97
C LYS A 126 -9.71 -2.26 -0.54
N THR A 127 -10.63 -3.16 -0.24
CA THR A 127 -10.62 -3.99 0.98
C THR A 127 -9.93 -5.32 0.71
N VAL A 128 -9.68 -6.09 1.78
CA VAL A 128 -9.17 -7.46 1.64
C VAL A 128 -10.14 -8.34 0.84
N ASP A 129 -11.44 -8.09 1.01
CA ASP A 129 -12.53 -8.92 0.49
C ASP A 129 -13.14 -8.39 -0.83
N GLY A 130 -12.68 -7.24 -1.34
CA GLY A 130 -13.23 -6.67 -2.59
C GLY A 130 -13.06 -5.17 -2.72
N TRP A 131 -13.85 -4.55 -3.58
CA TRP A 131 -13.95 -3.09 -3.67
C TRP A 131 -15.16 -2.60 -2.88
N LYS A 132 -15.00 -1.54 -2.10
CA LYS A 132 -16.10 -0.81 -1.46
C LYS A 132 -16.04 0.66 -1.83
N LEU A 133 -17.17 1.34 -1.85
CA LEU A 133 -17.18 2.80 -1.95
C LEU A 133 -16.72 3.39 -0.61
N MET A 134 -16.05 4.54 -0.66
CA MET A 134 -15.57 5.26 0.52
C MET A 134 -16.72 5.54 1.51
N GLY A 135 -17.92 5.89 1.00
CA GLY A 135 -19.13 6.11 1.81
C GLY A 135 -19.73 4.85 2.44
N ASP A 136 -19.37 3.67 1.93
CA ASP A 136 -19.85 2.37 2.41
C ASP A 136 -18.91 1.72 3.42
N LEU A 137 -17.73 2.30 3.65
CA LEU A 137 -16.80 1.81 4.67
C LEU A 137 -17.41 1.92 6.06
N ARG A 138 -17.18 0.90 6.89
CA ARG A 138 -17.64 0.80 8.27
C ARG A 138 -16.48 0.52 9.21
N PHE A 139 -16.66 0.83 10.49
CA PHE A 139 -15.70 0.47 11.53
C PHE A 139 -15.40 -1.03 11.48
N GLY A 140 -14.12 -1.40 11.53
CA GLY A 140 -13.64 -2.78 11.45
C GLY A 140 -13.43 -3.32 10.04
N ASP A 141 -13.82 -2.60 8.98
CA ASP A 141 -13.51 -3.02 7.60
C ASP A 141 -12.00 -3.15 7.40
N ARG A 142 -11.56 -4.29 6.85
CA ARG A 142 -10.15 -4.58 6.58
C ARG A 142 -9.73 -4.04 5.22
N LEU A 143 -8.72 -3.21 5.20
CA LEU A 143 -8.23 -2.54 3.99
C LEU A 143 -7.04 -3.30 3.40
N ALA A 144 -6.93 -3.28 2.07
CA ALA A 144 -5.72 -3.74 1.40
C ALA A 144 -4.59 -2.71 1.64
N SER A 145 -3.53 -3.11 2.34
CA SER A 145 -2.43 -2.21 2.65
C SER A 145 -1.31 -2.29 1.62
N VAL A 146 -0.74 -1.13 1.28
CA VAL A 146 0.39 -1.02 0.34
C VAL A 146 1.63 -1.72 0.86
N ASP A 147 1.81 -1.78 2.19
CA ASP A 147 2.94 -2.45 2.85
C ASP A 147 2.64 -3.92 3.23
N GLY A 148 1.47 -4.45 2.84
CA GLY A 148 1.03 -5.80 3.17
C GLY A 148 0.66 -6.02 4.66
N ARG A 149 0.73 -4.98 5.50
CA ARG A 149 0.34 -5.08 6.91
C ARG A 149 -1.17 -5.07 7.07
N HIS A 150 -1.63 -5.61 8.19
CA HIS A 150 -3.04 -5.54 8.55
C HIS A 150 -3.46 -4.08 8.78
N SER A 151 -4.42 -3.61 7.98
CA SER A 151 -5.00 -2.27 8.10
C SER A 151 -6.51 -2.39 8.26
N MET A 152 -7.08 -1.59 9.16
CA MET A 152 -8.52 -1.59 9.42
C MET A 152 -9.07 -0.19 9.65
N VAL A 153 -10.34 0.01 9.33
CA VAL A 153 -11.05 1.25 9.59
C VAL A 153 -11.34 1.37 11.09
N THR A 154 -10.67 2.30 11.77
CA THR A 154 -10.85 2.57 13.21
C THR A 154 -11.75 3.77 13.48
N GLY A 155 -12.20 4.48 12.45
CA GLY A 155 -13.08 5.63 12.60
C GLY A 155 -13.45 6.24 11.26
N ILE A 156 -14.60 6.92 11.23
CA ILE A 156 -15.13 7.61 10.06
C ILE A 156 -15.36 9.06 10.45
N TYR A 157 -14.74 9.97 9.71
CA TYR A 157 -14.70 11.40 10.03
C TYR A 157 -15.17 12.22 8.82
N PRO A 158 -16.46 12.57 8.75
CA PRO A 158 -17.00 13.38 7.66
C PRO A 158 -16.25 14.72 7.50
N GLN A 159 -15.92 15.07 6.26
CA GLN A 159 -15.08 16.22 5.93
C GLN A 159 -15.86 17.40 5.35
N GLY A 160 -17.15 17.21 5.07
CA GLY A 160 -17.97 18.19 4.35
C GLY A 160 -17.59 18.29 2.88
N VAL A 161 -17.94 19.43 2.27
CA VAL A 161 -17.65 19.72 0.87
C VAL A 161 -16.23 20.27 0.76
N LYS A 162 -15.42 19.65 -0.11
CA LYS A 162 -14.03 20.06 -0.38
C LYS A 162 -13.80 20.12 -1.89
N GLN A 163 -12.84 20.94 -2.32
CA GLN A 163 -12.34 20.91 -3.70
C GLN A 163 -11.67 19.55 -3.94
N ILE A 164 -12.05 18.90 -5.04
CA ILE A 164 -11.47 17.63 -5.49
C ILE A 164 -10.64 17.86 -6.75
N TYR A 165 -9.54 17.14 -6.83
CA TYR A 165 -8.61 17.08 -7.96
C TYR A 165 -8.54 15.64 -8.45
N LYS A 166 -8.43 15.48 -9.78
CA LYS A 166 -8.20 14.18 -10.41
C LYS A 166 -6.72 14.05 -10.78
N VAL A 167 -6.06 13.05 -10.21
CA VAL A 167 -4.67 12.70 -10.49
C VAL A 167 -4.65 11.55 -11.49
N THR A 168 -4.10 11.78 -12.68
CA THR A 168 -3.95 10.76 -13.73
C THR A 168 -2.50 10.28 -13.80
N PHE A 169 -2.30 8.96 -13.75
CA PHE A 169 -0.99 8.32 -13.84
C PHE A 169 -0.61 8.02 -15.30
N SER A 170 0.68 7.87 -15.56
CA SER A 170 1.21 7.58 -16.90
C SER A 170 0.72 6.26 -17.50
N ASP A 171 0.24 5.34 -16.66
CA ASP A 171 -0.34 4.06 -17.08
C ASP A 171 -1.86 4.10 -17.26
N GLY A 172 -2.46 5.29 -17.18
CA GLY A 172 -3.88 5.56 -17.40
C GLY A 172 -4.77 5.38 -16.16
N ARG A 173 -4.23 4.95 -15.01
CA ARG A 173 -4.99 4.96 -13.76
C ARG A 173 -5.33 6.38 -13.34
N GLU A 174 -6.41 6.53 -12.59
CA GLU A 174 -6.84 7.81 -12.03
C GLU A 174 -7.21 7.64 -10.56
N ALA A 175 -6.97 8.68 -9.77
CA ALA A 175 -7.40 8.78 -8.39
C ALA A 175 -7.91 10.20 -8.12
N GLU A 176 -8.97 10.31 -7.33
CA GLU A 176 -9.51 11.60 -6.91
C GLU A 176 -9.05 11.91 -5.49
N CYS A 177 -8.73 13.16 -5.19
CA CYS A 177 -8.27 13.56 -3.86
C CYS A 177 -8.42 15.06 -3.63
N CYS A 178 -8.36 15.47 -2.37
CA CYS A 178 -8.23 16.88 -1.99
C CYS A 178 -6.80 17.40 -2.18
N ASP A 179 -6.64 18.72 -2.14
CA ASP A 179 -5.36 19.43 -2.18
C ASP A 179 -4.41 19.02 -1.04
N GLU A 180 -4.94 18.73 0.14
CA GLU A 180 -4.17 18.31 1.33
C GLU A 180 -3.84 16.81 1.38
N HIS A 181 -4.29 16.00 0.41
CA HIS A 181 -4.03 14.55 0.41
C HIS A 181 -2.53 14.27 0.33
N LEU A 182 -2.03 13.43 1.22
CA LEU A 182 -0.60 13.14 1.35
C LEU A 182 -0.18 11.97 0.47
N TRP A 183 0.84 12.20 -0.35
CA TRP A 183 1.45 11.24 -1.25
C TRP A 183 2.89 10.98 -0.83
N ARG A 184 3.26 9.70 -0.69
CA ARG A 184 4.67 9.32 -0.63
C ARG A 184 5.20 9.24 -2.06
N VAL A 185 6.04 10.19 -2.42
CA VAL A 185 6.52 10.40 -3.79
C VAL A 185 8.01 10.17 -3.87
N MET A 186 8.42 9.54 -4.96
CA MET A 186 9.80 9.31 -5.32
C MET A 186 10.18 10.16 -6.53
N TYR A 187 11.43 10.59 -6.55
CA TYR A 187 12.03 11.34 -7.64
C TYR A 187 13.47 10.88 -7.81
N ARG A 188 13.93 10.75 -9.04
CA ARG A 188 15.24 10.15 -9.38
C ARG A 188 16.45 10.87 -8.77
N ASP A 189 16.32 12.15 -8.47
CA ASP A 189 17.41 12.95 -7.88
C ASP A 189 17.18 13.20 -6.37
N TRP A 190 16.29 12.44 -5.73
CA TRP A 190 16.16 12.42 -4.27
C TRP A 190 16.80 11.17 -3.70
N ASP A 191 17.56 11.33 -2.61
CA ASP A 191 18.18 10.21 -1.90
C ASP A 191 17.15 9.32 -1.18
N ALA A 192 15.97 9.85 -0.89
CA ALA A 192 14.87 9.14 -0.23
C ALA A 192 13.49 9.63 -0.69
N PRO A 193 12.44 8.78 -0.61
CA PRO A 193 11.05 9.19 -0.84
C PRO A 193 10.63 10.30 0.14
N ARG A 194 9.74 11.20 -0.32
CA ARG A 194 9.24 12.31 0.48
C ARG A 194 7.72 12.31 0.53
N VAL A 195 7.15 12.73 1.65
CA VAL A 195 5.69 12.90 1.75
C VAL A 195 5.33 14.34 1.38
N ILE A 196 4.52 14.50 0.34
CA ILE A 196 4.05 15.79 -0.17
C ILE A 196 2.55 15.78 -0.39
N ASN A 197 1.88 16.92 -0.22
CA ASN A 197 0.46 17.02 -0.50
C ASN A 197 0.17 17.24 -2.00
N THR A 198 -1.09 17.05 -2.41
CA THR A 198 -1.53 17.26 -3.80
C THR A 198 -1.25 18.68 -4.29
N ALA A 199 -1.43 19.71 -3.44
CA ALA A 199 -1.13 21.10 -3.80
C ALA A 199 0.33 21.28 -4.24
N ARG A 200 1.27 20.76 -3.45
CA ARG A 200 2.70 20.79 -3.75
C ARG A 200 3.03 19.95 -4.98
N LEU A 201 2.37 18.80 -5.15
CA LEU A 201 2.53 17.98 -6.35
C LEU A 201 2.13 18.75 -7.62
N MET A 202 1.05 19.52 -7.58
CA MET A 202 0.64 20.38 -8.70
C MET A 202 1.69 21.45 -9.03
N GLU A 203 2.23 22.13 -8.02
CA GLU A 203 3.33 23.09 -8.22
C GLU A 203 4.55 22.41 -8.85
N MET A 204 4.93 21.22 -8.37
CA MET A 204 6.03 20.46 -8.96
C MET A 204 5.75 20.10 -10.41
N LEU A 205 4.56 19.60 -10.74
CA LEU A 205 4.20 19.22 -12.10
C LEU A 205 4.10 20.40 -13.08
N SER A 206 3.98 21.64 -12.59
CA SER A 206 4.12 22.84 -13.42
C SER A 206 5.52 23.00 -14.02
N CYS A 207 6.54 22.48 -13.34
CA CYS A 207 7.93 22.52 -13.79
C CYS A 207 8.26 21.31 -14.68
N VAL A 208 8.74 21.57 -15.90
CA VAL A 208 9.11 20.53 -16.89
C VAL A 208 10.05 19.47 -16.33
N ARG A 209 10.96 19.84 -15.42
CA ARG A 209 11.93 18.91 -14.81
C ARG A 209 11.28 17.74 -14.05
N TYR A 210 10.06 17.90 -13.54
CA TYR A 210 9.39 16.86 -12.74
C TYR A 210 8.40 16.01 -13.55
N LYS A 211 7.97 16.51 -14.72
CA LYS A 211 7.01 15.80 -15.58
C LYS A 211 7.58 14.43 -15.98
N ASN A 212 6.78 13.37 -15.79
CA ASN A 212 7.15 11.98 -16.06
C ASN A 212 8.36 11.45 -15.28
N ARG A 213 8.72 12.08 -14.15
CA ARG A 213 9.86 11.66 -13.31
C ARG A 213 9.50 11.42 -11.85
N LEU A 214 8.24 11.60 -11.49
CA LEU A 214 7.70 11.31 -10.17
C LEU A 214 6.96 9.98 -10.21
N TRP A 215 7.11 9.17 -9.17
CA TRP A 215 6.35 7.92 -9.01
C TRP A 215 5.96 7.70 -7.55
N ILE A 216 5.00 6.81 -7.33
CA ILE A 216 4.52 6.39 -6.00
C ILE A 216 4.78 4.90 -5.81
N ASP A 217 4.67 4.44 -4.57
CA ASP A 217 4.86 3.03 -4.25
C ASP A 217 3.83 2.16 -5.00
N PRO A 218 4.26 1.05 -5.64
CA PRO A 218 3.33 0.07 -6.17
C PRO A 218 2.59 -0.63 -5.03
N VAL A 219 1.39 -1.12 -5.31
CA VAL A 219 0.67 -1.95 -4.33
C VAL A 219 1.42 -3.26 -4.09
N SER A 220 1.42 -3.76 -2.86
CA SER A 220 2.01 -5.07 -2.53
C SER A 220 1.33 -6.24 -3.26
N GLY A 221 0.03 -6.09 -3.53
CA GLY A 221 -0.82 -7.15 -4.03
C GLY A 221 -1.30 -8.14 -2.97
N ASP A 222 -0.99 -7.92 -1.68
CA ASP A 222 -1.33 -8.85 -0.60
C ASP A 222 -2.79 -8.67 -0.12
N PHE A 223 -3.73 -9.03 -0.99
CA PHE A 223 -5.17 -9.00 -0.77
C PHE A 223 -5.89 -10.05 -1.63
N GLY A 224 -7.19 -10.22 -1.41
CA GLY A 224 -8.05 -11.17 -2.11
C GLY A 224 -8.35 -12.42 -1.29
N HIS A 225 -9.32 -13.19 -1.76
CA HIS A 225 -9.79 -14.37 -1.05
C HIS A 225 -8.90 -15.60 -1.26
N SER A 226 -8.96 -16.55 -0.32
CA SER A 226 -8.32 -17.87 -0.43
C SER A 226 -9.32 -19.00 -0.66
N ASN A 227 -10.53 -18.67 -1.13
CA ASN A 227 -11.53 -19.66 -1.52
C ASN A 227 -10.97 -20.62 -2.58
N ALA A 228 -11.44 -21.88 -2.55
CA ALA A 228 -11.07 -22.86 -3.57
C ALA A 228 -11.53 -22.39 -4.96
N LEU A 229 -10.60 -22.43 -5.92
CA LEU A 229 -10.87 -22.08 -7.31
C LEU A 229 -11.15 -23.36 -8.11
N PRO A 230 -12.16 -23.36 -9.00
CA PRO A 230 -12.60 -24.58 -9.69
C PRO A 230 -11.56 -25.13 -10.68
N ILE A 231 -10.74 -24.24 -11.25
CA ILE A 231 -9.62 -24.58 -12.12
C ILE A 231 -8.36 -23.98 -11.52
N ASN A 232 -7.24 -24.72 -11.57
CA ASN A 232 -5.95 -24.19 -11.16
C ASN A 232 -5.67 -22.85 -11.89
N PRO A 233 -5.24 -21.78 -11.20
CA PRO A 233 -5.13 -20.45 -11.81
C PRO A 233 -4.22 -20.42 -13.04
N TRP A 234 -3.08 -21.11 -13.01
CA TRP A 234 -2.18 -21.19 -14.16
C TRP A 234 -2.84 -21.89 -15.34
N VAL A 235 -3.56 -22.99 -15.07
CA VAL A 235 -4.30 -23.73 -16.11
C VAL A 235 -5.36 -22.86 -16.76
N LEU A 236 -6.14 -22.10 -15.97
CA LEU A 236 -7.12 -21.18 -16.53
C LEU A 236 -6.44 -20.11 -17.39
N GLY A 237 -5.32 -19.54 -16.94
CA GLY A 237 -4.56 -18.55 -17.71
C GLY A 237 -4.10 -19.08 -19.06
N ALA A 238 -3.53 -20.30 -19.08
CA ALA A 238 -3.11 -20.97 -20.30
C ALA A 238 -4.29 -21.29 -21.24
N LEU A 239 -5.44 -21.70 -20.70
CA LEU A 239 -6.66 -21.94 -21.49
C LEU A 239 -7.29 -20.65 -22.02
N LEU A 240 -7.17 -19.53 -21.30
CA LEU A 240 -7.62 -18.23 -21.80
C LEU A 240 -6.73 -17.73 -22.95
N GLY A 241 -5.43 -18.01 -22.93
CA GLY A 241 -4.56 -17.71 -24.06
C GLY A 241 -4.80 -18.66 -25.24
N ASP A 242 -4.15 -19.82 -25.19
CA ASP A 242 -4.09 -20.81 -26.28
C ASP A 242 -5.17 -21.91 -26.21
N GLY A 243 -6.17 -21.78 -25.34
CA GLY A 243 -7.27 -22.72 -25.26
C GLY A 243 -8.37 -22.46 -26.28
N THR A 244 -8.94 -23.56 -26.80
CA THR A 244 -10.20 -23.54 -27.55
C THR A 244 -11.36 -23.90 -26.63
N LEU A 245 -12.20 -22.91 -26.35
CA LEU A 245 -13.33 -23.02 -25.42
C LEU A 245 -14.68 -23.23 -26.14
N ALA A 246 -14.68 -23.53 -27.44
CA ALA A 246 -15.89 -23.59 -28.23
C ALA A 246 -16.88 -24.69 -27.80
N LEU A 247 -18.17 -24.38 -27.93
CA LEU A 247 -19.25 -25.30 -27.61
C LEU A 247 -19.31 -26.51 -28.56
N SER A 248 -18.82 -26.35 -29.79
CA SER A 248 -18.84 -27.37 -30.86
C SER A 248 -17.96 -28.60 -30.57
N HIS A 249 -17.04 -28.53 -29.61
CA HIS A 249 -16.18 -29.66 -29.25
C HIS A 249 -16.70 -30.37 -27.99
N GLY A 250 -16.47 -31.69 -27.88
CA GLY A 250 -16.81 -32.47 -26.68
C GLY A 250 -15.80 -32.32 -25.53
N SER A 251 -14.65 -31.68 -25.78
CA SER A 251 -13.58 -31.46 -24.81
C SER A 251 -12.98 -30.06 -24.99
N VAL A 252 -12.37 -29.52 -23.93
CA VAL A 252 -11.51 -28.32 -24.04
C VAL A 252 -10.23 -28.72 -24.77
N MET A 253 -9.75 -27.85 -25.66
CA MET A 253 -8.47 -28.05 -26.35
C MET A 253 -7.45 -27.00 -25.93
N PHE A 254 -6.18 -27.35 -26.02
CA PHE A 254 -5.04 -26.48 -25.75
C PHE A 254 -4.02 -26.68 -26.88
N SER A 255 -3.67 -25.59 -27.55
CA SER A 255 -2.81 -25.63 -28.73
C SER A 255 -1.41 -25.16 -28.37
N THR A 256 -0.43 -26.06 -28.35
CA THR A 256 0.96 -25.68 -28.07
C THR A 256 1.96 -26.64 -28.71
N LYS A 257 3.11 -26.09 -29.10
CA LYS A 257 4.30 -26.85 -29.50
C LYS A 257 5.27 -27.11 -28.32
N SER A 258 5.05 -26.48 -27.18
CA SER A 258 5.97 -26.53 -26.05
C SER A 258 5.70 -27.75 -25.18
N GLN A 259 6.68 -28.65 -25.13
CA GLN A 259 6.63 -29.84 -24.27
C GLN A 259 6.52 -29.47 -22.79
N GLU A 260 7.19 -28.40 -22.36
CA GLU A 260 7.14 -27.89 -20.99
C GLU A 260 5.71 -27.46 -20.59
N LEU A 261 4.99 -26.78 -21.49
CA LEU A 261 3.61 -26.36 -21.20
C LEU A 261 2.65 -27.56 -21.12
N ILE A 262 2.89 -28.60 -21.92
CA ILE A 262 2.11 -29.84 -21.88
C ILE A 262 2.33 -30.56 -20.53
N GLU A 263 3.58 -30.67 -20.10
CA GLU A 263 3.94 -31.28 -18.81
C GLU A 263 3.36 -30.50 -17.63
N ARG A 264 3.48 -29.17 -17.66
CA ARG A 264 2.94 -28.29 -16.63
C ARG A 264 1.41 -28.33 -16.57
N MET A 265 0.74 -28.37 -17.72
CA MET A 265 -0.71 -28.56 -17.79
C MET A 265 -1.12 -29.90 -17.18
N ASN A 266 -0.46 -31.00 -17.53
CA ASN A 266 -0.76 -32.32 -16.96
C ASN A 266 -0.53 -32.39 -15.45
N ALA A 267 0.51 -31.71 -14.95
CA ALA A 267 0.80 -31.64 -13.52
C ALA A 267 -0.24 -30.83 -12.74
N LEU A 268 -0.81 -29.79 -13.35
CA LEU A 268 -1.70 -28.82 -12.68
C LEU A 268 -3.19 -29.02 -12.97
N ALA A 269 -3.56 -29.77 -14.02
CA ALA A 269 -4.96 -29.94 -14.41
C ALA A 269 -5.80 -30.62 -13.32
N GLY A 270 -5.24 -31.63 -12.64
CA GLY A 270 -5.92 -32.36 -11.58
C GLY A 270 -7.20 -33.08 -12.05
N HIS A 271 -8.10 -33.38 -11.10
CA HIS A 271 -9.46 -33.88 -11.35
C HIS A 271 -9.57 -35.10 -12.28
N GLU A 272 -8.60 -36.01 -12.23
CA GLU A 272 -8.51 -37.17 -13.14
C GLU A 272 -8.55 -36.79 -14.64
N MET A 273 -8.00 -35.63 -14.98
CA MET A 273 -7.87 -35.14 -16.35
C MET A 273 -6.42 -35.23 -16.84
N GLU A 274 -6.25 -35.41 -18.14
CA GLU A 274 -4.97 -35.42 -18.85
C GLU A 274 -5.09 -34.77 -20.24
N LEU A 275 -4.01 -34.15 -20.69
CA LEU A 275 -3.85 -33.74 -22.08
C LEU A 275 -3.48 -34.95 -22.94
N VAL A 276 -4.18 -35.06 -24.06
CA VAL A 276 -3.94 -36.12 -25.04
C VAL A 276 -3.83 -35.49 -26.41
N HIS A 277 -2.77 -35.88 -27.13
CA HIS A 277 -2.50 -35.37 -28.46
C HIS A 277 -3.70 -35.63 -29.39
N ALA A 278 -4.09 -34.60 -30.14
CA ALA A 278 -5.21 -34.66 -31.06
C ALA A 278 -4.73 -34.61 -32.51
N ASN A 279 -4.12 -33.51 -32.92
CA ASN A 279 -3.56 -33.31 -34.25
C ASN A 279 -2.62 -32.10 -34.23
N ALA A 280 -1.55 -32.13 -35.02
CA ALA A 280 -0.56 -31.05 -35.09
C ALA A 280 -0.12 -30.59 -33.69
N TYR A 281 -0.44 -29.36 -33.31
CA TYR A 281 -0.13 -28.77 -32.00
C TYR A 281 -1.31 -28.80 -31.01
N ASP A 282 -2.44 -29.41 -31.39
CA ASP A 282 -3.65 -29.44 -30.57
C ASP A 282 -3.65 -30.64 -29.63
N TRP A 283 -3.98 -30.36 -28.38
CA TRP A 283 -4.16 -31.34 -27.31
C TRP A 283 -5.57 -31.22 -26.75
N ARG A 284 -6.19 -32.36 -26.41
CA ARG A 284 -7.51 -32.41 -25.78
C ARG A 284 -7.36 -32.74 -24.31
N LEU A 285 -8.01 -31.97 -23.47
CA LEU A 285 -8.11 -32.26 -22.04
C LEU A 285 -9.26 -33.23 -21.82
N VAL A 286 -8.94 -34.47 -21.46
CA VAL A 286 -9.89 -35.60 -21.36
C VAL A 286 -9.72 -36.33 -20.04
N SER A 287 -10.72 -37.12 -19.65
CA SER A 287 -10.65 -37.91 -18.43
C SER A 287 -9.74 -39.14 -18.59
N LYS A 288 -8.94 -39.44 -17.57
CA LYS A 288 -8.05 -40.61 -17.50
C LYS A 288 -8.82 -41.93 -17.52
N THR A 289 -10.05 -41.95 -17.02
CA THR A 289 -10.90 -43.16 -16.92
C THR A 289 -11.61 -43.52 -18.24
N ARG A 290 -11.25 -42.89 -19.35
CA ARG A 290 -11.86 -43.12 -20.67
C ARG A 290 -11.58 -44.49 -21.28
N ILE A 291 -10.61 -45.24 -20.77
CA ILE A 291 -10.28 -46.59 -21.25
C ILE A 291 -10.59 -47.57 -20.12
N ALA A 292 -11.60 -48.42 -20.32
CA ALA A 292 -11.90 -49.51 -19.41
C ALA A 292 -10.78 -50.57 -19.45
N ALA A 293 -10.66 -51.39 -18.41
CA ALA A 293 -9.64 -52.44 -18.31
C ALA A 293 -9.63 -53.45 -19.49
N ASN A 294 -10.74 -53.52 -20.24
CA ASN A 294 -10.90 -54.34 -21.44
C ASN A 294 -10.53 -53.62 -22.77
N GLY A 295 -9.97 -52.40 -22.70
CA GLY A 295 -9.60 -51.59 -23.86
C GLY A 295 -10.77 -50.86 -24.54
N GLN A 296 -12.00 -51.02 -24.07
CA GLN A 296 -13.15 -50.28 -24.61
C GLN A 296 -13.20 -48.84 -24.08
N ARG A 297 -13.67 -47.93 -24.93
CA ARG A 297 -13.89 -46.53 -24.53
C ARG A 297 -15.08 -46.45 -23.58
N GLN A 298 -14.83 -46.04 -22.34
CA GLN A 298 -15.88 -45.71 -21.39
C GLN A 298 -16.40 -44.29 -21.67
N SER A 299 -17.71 -44.15 -21.85
CA SER A 299 -18.34 -42.84 -21.97
C SER A 299 -18.30 -42.14 -20.62
N VAL A 300 -17.51 -41.08 -20.50
CA VAL A 300 -17.49 -40.22 -19.31
C VAL A 300 -18.58 -39.15 -19.49
N PRO A 301 -19.58 -39.06 -18.60
CA PRO A 301 -20.78 -38.25 -18.85
C PRO A 301 -20.50 -36.75 -19.04
N THR A 302 -19.49 -36.21 -18.35
CA THR A 302 -19.18 -34.78 -18.40
C THR A 302 -17.69 -34.54 -18.24
N ASN A 303 -17.11 -33.75 -19.15
CA ASN A 303 -15.74 -33.26 -19.02
C ASN A 303 -15.69 -32.18 -17.92
N TYR A 304 -14.93 -32.41 -16.84
CA TYR A 304 -14.86 -31.50 -15.68
C TYR A 304 -14.58 -30.05 -16.09
N PHE A 305 -13.58 -29.85 -16.96
CA PHE A 305 -13.20 -28.51 -17.39
C PHE A 305 -14.29 -27.82 -18.20
N ARG A 306 -15.07 -28.55 -19.00
CA ARG A 306 -16.22 -27.94 -19.68
C ARG A 306 -17.25 -27.45 -18.68
N SER A 307 -17.59 -28.26 -17.67
CA SER A 307 -18.52 -27.85 -16.61
C SER A 307 -17.99 -26.64 -15.85
N ALA A 308 -16.74 -26.71 -15.39
CA ALA A 308 -16.12 -25.62 -14.63
C ALA A 308 -16.03 -24.31 -15.43
N LEU A 309 -15.67 -24.37 -16.72
CA LEU A 309 -15.65 -23.18 -17.59
C LEU A 309 -17.04 -22.65 -17.89
N GLN A 310 -18.06 -23.52 -17.93
CA GLN A 310 -19.46 -23.13 -18.07
C GLN A 310 -19.93 -22.37 -16.83
N ASP A 311 -19.62 -22.88 -15.64
CA ASP A 311 -19.94 -22.23 -14.37
C ASP A 311 -19.22 -20.88 -14.21
N LEU A 312 -18.00 -20.77 -14.73
CA LEU A 312 -17.24 -19.52 -14.80
C LEU A 312 -17.74 -18.56 -15.90
N GLY A 313 -18.64 -19.00 -16.77
CA GLY A 313 -19.22 -18.21 -17.87
C GLY A 313 -18.30 -18.01 -19.08
N VAL A 314 -17.14 -18.65 -19.12
CA VAL A 314 -16.14 -18.47 -20.20
C VAL A 314 -16.17 -19.60 -21.24
N LEU A 315 -16.94 -20.68 -21.01
CA LEU A 315 -17.16 -21.70 -22.02
C LEU A 315 -17.99 -21.11 -23.18
N GLY A 316 -17.51 -21.31 -24.40
CA GLY A 316 -18.12 -20.78 -25.62
C GLY A 316 -17.52 -19.45 -26.09
N CYS A 317 -16.75 -18.76 -25.25
CA CYS A 317 -16.03 -17.56 -25.64
C CYS A 317 -15.05 -17.85 -26.80
N ARG A 318 -15.03 -16.94 -27.76
CA ARG A 318 -14.08 -16.81 -28.86
C ARG A 318 -12.96 -15.85 -28.48
N SER A 319 -11.94 -15.73 -29.34
CA SER A 319 -10.76 -14.90 -29.08
C SER A 319 -11.07 -13.43 -28.75
N PHE A 320 -12.20 -12.89 -29.21
CA PHE A 320 -12.58 -11.48 -29.05
C PHE A 320 -13.52 -11.18 -27.87
N ASP A 321 -14.08 -12.20 -27.20
CA ASP A 321 -15.02 -12.04 -26.07
C ASP A 321 -14.60 -12.84 -24.82
N LYS A 322 -13.41 -13.44 -24.82
CA LYS A 322 -12.76 -13.99 -23.61
C LYS A 322 -12.58 -12.90 -22.54
N TYR A 323 -12.66 -13.29 -21.28
CA TYR A 323 -12.42 -12.42 -20.12
C TYR A 323 -11.90 -13.26 -18.94
N ILE A 324 -11.37 -12.60 -17.91
CA ILE A 324 -10.96 -13.28 -16.66
C ILE A 324 -12.13 -13.25 -15.68
N PRO A 325 -12.62 -14.40 -15.19
CA PRO A 325 -13.69 -14.42 -14.20
C PRO A 325 -13.32 -13.67 -12.92
N ALA A 326 -14.27 -12.93 -12.34
CA ALA A 326 -14.04 -12.07 -11.18
C ALA A 326 -13.42 -12.82 -9.98
N THR A 327 -13.85 -14.06 -9.71
CA THR A 327 -13.27 -14.89 -8.62
C THR A 327 -11.76 -15.12 -8.77
N TYR A 328 -11.21 -15.03 -9.98
CA TYR A 328 -9.77 -15.11 -10.21
C TYR A 328 -9.08 -13.75 -10.09
N LEU A 329 -9.72 -12.66 -10.54
CA LEU A 329 -9.23 -11.29 -10.35
C LEU A 329 -9.25 -10.84 -8.87
N GLU A 330 -10.07 -11.48 -8.05
CA GLU A 330 -10.22 -11.21 -6.60
C GLU A 330 -9.57 -12.26 -5.71
N ALA A 331 -8.90 -13.26 -6.30
CA ALA A 331 -8.16 -14.26 -5.55
C ALA A 331 -6.91 -13.68 -4.88
N ASN A 332 -6.32 -14.44 -3.96
CA ASN A 332 -5.06 -14.08 -3.32
C ASN A 332 -3.92 -13.89 -4.34
N LYS A 333 -2.87 -13.20 -3.91
CA LYS A 333 -1.69 -12.85 -4.72
C LYS A 333 -1.08 -14.06 -5.44
N THR A 334 -0.91 -15.18 -4.76
CA THR A 334 -0.33 -16.41 -5.33
C THR A 334 -1.17 -16.93 -6.50
N SER A 335 -2.49 -16.94 -6.34
CA SER A 335 -3.42 -17.38 -7.38
C SER A 335 -3.42 -16.43 -8.58
N ARG A 336 -3.45 -15.12 -8.31
CA ARG A 336 -3.36 -14.08 -9.35
C ARG A 336 -2.04 -14.13 -10.12
N LEU A 337 -0.93 -14.37 -9.41
CA LEU A 337 0.39 -14.54 -10.03
C LEU A 337 0.43 -15.78 -10.92
N ALA A 338 -0.08 -16.92 -10.44
CA ALA A 338 -0.13 -18.15 -11.21
C ALA A 338 -1.00 -17.99 -12.48
N LEU A 339 -2.15 -17.32 -12.37
CA LEU A 339 -2.99 -16.95 -13.51
C LEU A 339 -2.26 -16.06 -14.51
N PHE A 340 -1.59 -15.01 -14.01
CA PHE A 340 -0.79 -14.11 -14.85
C PHE A 340 0.31 -14.87 -15.59
N GLN A 341 1.00 -15.80 -14.91
CA GLN A 341 1.99 -16.67 -15.53
C GLN A 341 1.39 -17.52 -16.66
N GLY A 342 0.23 -18.15 -16.46
CA GLY A 342 -0.41 -18.96 -17.51
C GLY A 342 -0.76 -18.15 -18.76
N LEU A 343 -1.20 -16.89 -18.58
CA LEU A 343 -1.46 -15.96 -19.67
C LEU A 343 -0.17 -15.53 -20.39
N MET A 344 0.91 -15.28 -19.64
CA MET A 344 2.19 -14.86 -20.21
C MET A 344 2.93 -16.00 -20.91
N ASP A 345 2.80 -17.23 -20.41
CA ASP A 345 3.42 -18.43 -20.99
C ASP A 345 2.82 -18.80 -22.37
N THR A 346 1.65 -18.26 -22.71
CA THR A 346 0.93 -18.51 -23.97
C THR A 346 1.02 -17.33 -24.92
N ASP A 347 0.31 -16.24 -24.61
CA ASP A 347 0.20 -15.04 -25.46
C ASP A 347 1.18 -13.91 -25.06
N GLY A 348 2.12 -14.19 -24.14
CA GLY A 348 3.10 -13.23 -23.65
C GLY A 348 4.47 -13.33 -24.33
N TRP A 349 5.17 -12.20 -24.43
CA TRP A 349 6.58 -12.17 -24.84
C TRP A 349 7.35 -11.03 -24.17
N ILE A 350 8.67 -11.17 -24.11
CA ILE A 350 9.59 -10.19 -23.53
C ILE A 350 10.22 -9.36 -24.66
N GLU A 351 10.21 -8.03 -24.52
CA GLU A 351 10.93 -7.13 -25.42
C GLU A 351 12.40 -6.95 -25.02
N LYS A 352 13.19 -6.34 -25.91
CA LYS A 352 14.63 -6.10 -25.72
C LYS A 352 15.03 -5.44 -24.39
N TRP A 353 14.14 -4.66 -23.78
CA TRP A 353 14.41 -3.90 -22.56
C TRP A 353 13.84 -4.56 -21.29
N GLY A 354 13.36 -5.80 -21.38
CA GLY A 354 12.77 -6.52 -20.25
C GLY A 354 11.31 -6.18 -19.98
N SER A 355 10.67 -5.34 -20.79
CA SER A 355 9.22 -5.13 -20.76
C SER A 355 8.49 -6.37 -21.27
N ILE A 356 7.41 -6.75 -20.58
CA ILE A 356 6.55 -7.86 -20.98
C ILE A 356 5.38 -7.30 -21.80
N ARG A 357 5.03 -7.97 -22.90
CA ARG A 357 3.84 -7.71 -23.68
C ARG A 357 2.91 -8.91 -23.70
N PHE A 358 1.63 -8.61 -23.83
CA PHE A 358 0.55 -9.56 -24.02
C PHE A 358 -0.36 -9.02 -25.12
N CYS A 359 -0.76 -9.87 -26.06
CA CYS A 359 -1.64 -9.49 -27.17
C CYS A 359 -2.94 -10.28 -27.10
N THR A 360 -4.06 -9.60 -27.28
CA THR A 360 -5.36 -10.28 -27.39
C THR A 360 -6.29 -9.48 -28.30
N ALA A 361 -7.22 -10.18 -28.96
CA ALA A 361 -8.31 -9.57 -29.70
C ALA A 361 -9.48 -9.14 -28.79
N SER A 362 -9.53 -9.64 -27.55
CA SER A 362 -10.58 -9.28 -26.60
C SER A 362 -10.22 -8.01 -25.83
N LYS A 363 -11.06 -6.98 -25.99
CA LYS A 363 -10.93 -5.75 -25.22
C LYS A 363 -11.05 -6.03 -23.72
N GLN A 364 -12.03 -6.82 -23.31
CA GLN A 364 -12.24 -7.14 -21.90
C GLN A 364 -11.04 -7.89 -21.31
N LEU A 365 -10.51 -8.89 -22.03
CA LEU A 365 -9.33 -9.63 -21.57
C LEU A 365 -8.10 -8.70 -21.45
N SER A 366 -7.94 -7.74 -22.36
CA SER A 366 -6.84 -6.76 -22.27
C SER A 366 -6.94 -5.88 -21.01
N GLU A 367 -8.16 -5.47 -20.65
CA GLU A 367 -8.44 -4.67 -19.45
C GLU A 367 -8.26 -5.51 -18.18
N ASP A 368 -8.70 -6.77 -18.19
CA ASP A 368 -8.55 -7.71 -17.09
C ASP A 368 -7.08 -8.05 -16.83
N VAL A 369 -6.29 -8.27 -17.88
CA VAL A 369 -4.83 -8.52 -17.76
C VAL A 369 -4.11 -7.28 -17.21
N ALA A 370 -4.50 -6.09 -17.65
CA ALA A 370 -3.95 -4.86 -17.09
C ALA A 370 -4.31 -4.68 -15.62
N SER A 371 -5.57 -4.97 -15.25
CA SER A 371 -6.03 -4.99 -13.86
C SER A 371 -5.25 -6.00 -13.02
N LEU A 372 -5.05 -7.20 -13.55
CA LEU A 372 -4.28 -8.28 -12.91
C LEU A 372 -2.83 -7.86 -12.67
N ALA A 373 -2.15 -7.34 -13.69
CA ALA A 373 -0.77 -6.85 -13.56
C ALA A 373 -0.64 -5.75 -12.50
N ARG A 374 -1.54 -4.75 -12.54
CA ARG A 374 -1.56 -3.65 -11.56
C ARG A 374 -1.84 -4.14 -10.15
N SER A 375 -2.73 -5.12 -10.01
CA SER A 375 -3.07 -5.72 -8.73
C SER A 375 -1.91 -6.51 -8.10
N LEU A 376 -0.91 -6.91 -8.90
CA LEU A 376 0.33 -7.58 -8.47
C LEU A 376 1.50 -6.61 -8.25
N GLY A 377 1.26 -5.30 -8.35
CA GLY A 377 2.27 -4.25 -8.19
C GLY A 377 2.99 -3.85 -9.49
N GLY A 378 2.56 -4.37 -10.64
CA GLY A 378 3.10 -4.00 -11.94
C GLY A 378 2.54 -2.68 -12.49
N PHE A 379 3.28 -2.04 -13.39
CA PHE A 379 2.77 -0.95 -14.23
C PHE A 379 2.33 -1.53 -15.57
N CYS A 380 1.11 -1.20 -16.00
CA CYS A 380 0.57 -1.72 -17.26
C CYS A 380 -0.18 -0.63 -18.01
N SER A 381 0.19 -0.44 -19.28
CA SER A 381 -0.51 0.42 -20.23
C SER A 381 -1.09 -0.44 -21.35
N ILE A 382 -2.26 -0.04 -21.85
CA ILE A 382 -2.94 -0.72 -22.95
C ILE A 382 -2.78 0.15 -24.20
N ALA A 383 -2.41 -0.47 -25.32
CA ALA A 383 -2.34 0.18 -26.61
C ALA A 383 -3.10 -0.64 -27.65
N GLN A 384 -3.82 0.04 -28.54
CA GLN A 384 -4.51 -0.60 -29.65
C GLN A 384 -3.64 -0.56 -30.90
N LYS A 385 -3.41 -1.72 -31.52
CA LYS A 385 -2.78 -1.80 -32.83
C LYS A 385 -3.86 -1.69 -33.90
N GLN A 386 -3.81 -0.65 -34.73
CA GLN A 386 -4.65 -0.59 -35.93
C GLN A 386 -4.14 -1.65 -36.91
N THR A 387 -4.99 -2.63 -37.24
CA THR A 387 -4.77 -3.51 -38.38
C THR A 387 -5.07 -2.74 -39.64
N SER A 388 -4.03 -2.55 -40.46
CA SER A 388 -4.10 -1.95 -41.80
C SER A 388 -4.91 -2.81 -42.76
#